data_AF-A0A7R9XWF8-F1
#
_entry.id   AF-A0A7R9XWF8-F1
#
_cell.length_a   1.000
_cell.length_b   1.000
_cell.length_c   1.000
_cell.angle_alpha   90.00
_cell.angle_beta   90.00
_cell.angle_gamma   90.00
#
_symmetry.space_group_name_H-M   'P 1'
#
loop_
_entity.id
_entity.type
_entity.pdbx_description
1 polymer ?
#
loop_
_entity_poly.entity_id
_entity_poly.type
_entity_poly.pdbx_seq_one_letter_code
_entity_poly.pdbx_strand_id
1 'polypeptide(L)'
;ATRARRRAAPRASAAAPSAADKAPAAGASGAERDTLAPIAVKAASTGEDVKLGDVIPAEAGSRTIVCLMTQFGDFDSFEQAQWMVDELPALDAAGVRVVAVGIGSVSAAKAFAAKTNFPIERLYADETAAAVSALGCAPGWGREGGPGAWAANLPFVNGFVKLIVMCAGIGSPGTLKEVIRGYTGDRDADQVFNTGSNVDLPWKDLFKLSGGGGFQRPFELATLRLNNMIDILGDWEALAPADSDLLVQRGASLVLNGPDVLYRHDDQGILGYAPASRLARKALAEDPREFDAKAVCKEAGATRKVDSEDVYAAIAKLEKSKDKEVTLEGLNGRWKLQWTTGTAKVSDQINRRGDGSYFPVTAVQSFDASSMRIRNGIYAGPIKFFFDGPFKFNGKLLEFTFNKVSLALGPLGPWSYDIDAGDWEAKKGKNPFFKIVHADGDVIAARGRGGGLALWKRVGEPEVATE
;
A
#
# COMPACT_ATOMS: atom_id res chain seq x y z
N ALA A 1 3.52 18.40 -70.87
CA ALA A 1 2.41 17.79 -70.11
C ALA A 1 2.97 17.23 -68.81
N THR A 2 2.82 18.01 -67.75
CA THR A 2 3.51 17.90 -66.45
C THR A 2 2.63 17.09 -65.49
N ARG A 3 3.08 15.90 -65.06
CA ARG A 3 2.32 15.07 -64.12
C ARG A 3 2.76 15.38 -62.69
N ALA A 4 2.08 16.31 -62.05
CA ALA A 4 2.30 16.71 -60.66
C ALA A 4 1.93 15.56 -59.71
N ARG A 5 2.89 15.12 -58.88
CA ARG A 5 2.65 14.23 -57.74
C ARG A 5 1.89 15.00 -56.66
N ARG A 6 0.62 14.66 -56.43
CA ARG A 6 -0.15 15.14 -55.26
C ARG A 6 0.48 14.57 -53.98
N ARG A 7 1.06 15.45 -53.16
CA ARG A 7 1.37 15.16 -51.75
C ARG A 7 0.06 15.00 -50.99
N ALA A 8 -0.14 13.85 -50.35
CA ALA A 8 -1.21 13.66 -49.38
C ALA A 8 -0.89 14.46 -48.11
N ALA A 9 -1.85 15.26 -47.65
CA ALA A 9 -1.78 16.00 -46.40
C ALA A 9 -1.84 15.02 -45.20
N PRO A 10 -1.16 15.31 -44.08
CA PRO A 10 -1.28 14.48 -42.89
C PRO A 10 -2.69 14.65 -42.29
N ARG A 11 -3.40 13.53 -42.12
CA ARG A 11 -4.64 13.49 -41.33
C ARG A 11 -4.29 13.84 -39.89
N ALA A 12 -4.86 14.95 -39.40
CA ALA A 12 -4.90 15.25 -37.98
C ALA A 12 -5.63 14.11 -37.27
N SER A 13 -4.90 13.32 -36.49
CA SER A 13 -5.48 12.46 -35.47
C SER A 13 -6.04 13.37 -34.38
N ALA A 14 -7.36 13.55 -34.36
CA ALA A 14 -8.03 14.07 -33.19
C ALA A 14 -7.82 13.04 -32.07
N ALA A 15 -6.87 13.33 -31.18
CA ALA A 15 -6.69 12.57 -29.96
C ALA A 15 -8.00 12.60 -29.19
N ALA A 16 -8.64 11.44 -29.02
CA ALA A 16 -9.69 11.28 -28.05
C ALA A 16 -9.13 11.72 -26.68
N PRO A 17 -9.88 12.50 -25.88
CA PRO A 17 -9.41 12.90 -24.57
C PRO A 17 -9.15 11.64 -23.77
N SER A 18 -7.90 11.43 -23.34
CA SER A 18 -7.58 10.37 -22.40
C SER A 18 -8.41 10.58 -21.15
N ALA A 19 -8.94 9.51 -20.58
CA ALA A 19 -9.62 9.49 -19.27
C ALA A 19 -8.69 9.87 -18.08
N ALA A 20 -7.62 10.61 -18.35
CA ALA A 20 -6.73 11.20 -17.38
C ALA A 20 -7.22 12.62 -17.08
N ASP A 21 -8.05 12.74 -16.05
CA ASP A 21 -8.11 13.96 -15.22
C ASP A 21 -8.93 13.84 -13.93
N LYS A 22 -9.35 12.63 -13.54
CA LYS A 22 -9.91 12.41 -12.21
C LYS A 22 -8.92 11.61 -11.37
N ALA A 23 -8.13 12.32 -10.56
CA ALA A 23 -7.86 11.78 -9.23
C ALA A 23 -9.22 11.42 -8.60
N PRO A 24 -9.39 10.30 -7.88
CA PRO A 24 -10.53 10.19 -6.99
C PRO A 24 -10.41 11.40 -6.07
N ALA A 25 -11.34 12.34 -6.26
CA ALA A 25 -11.42 13.50 -5.42
C ALA A 25 -11.68 12.95 -4.03
N ALA A 26 -10.76 13.20 -3.09
CA ALA A 26 -11.14 13.21 -1.69
C ALA A 26 -12.28 14.24 -1.58
N GLY A 27 -13.52 13.77 -1.49
CA GLY A 27 -14.69 14.64 -1.42
C GLY A 27 -15.92 14.29 -2.26
N ALA A 28 -16.11 13.07 -2.76
CA ALA A 28 -17.46 12.65 -3.19
C ALA A 28 -18.27 12.24 -1.94
N SER A 29 -18.82 13.21 -1.20
CA SER A 29 -19.70 12.92 -0.06
C SER A 29 -20.93 12.12 -0.53
N GLY A 30 -21.16 10.93 0.01
CA GLY A 30 -22.36 10.10 -0.26
C GLY A 30 -22.25 9.03 -1.34
N ALA A 31 -21.35 9.19 -2.32
CA ALA A 31 -21.45 8.42 -3.57
C ALA A 31 -21.32 6.90 -3.36
N GLU A 32 -20.36 6.43 -2.57
CA GLU A 32 -20.13 5.00 -2.35
C GLU A 32 -21.26 4.34 -1.57
N ARG A 33 -21.74 4.95 -0.48
CA ARG A 33 -22.86 4.39 0.29
C ARG A 33 -24.12 4.35 -0.57
N ASP A 34 -24.41 5.39 -1.32
CA ASP A 34 -25.58 5.45 -2.20
C ASP A 34 -25.47 4.45 -3.36
N THR A 35 -24.25 4.17 -3.83
CA THR A 35 -23.96 3.14 -4.83
C THR A 35 -24.20 1.74 -4.27
N LEU A 36 -23.83 1.49 -3.00
CA LEU A 36 -24.06 0.21 -2.33
C LEU A 36 -25.52 0.02 -1.92
N ALA A 37 -26.21 1.08 -1.51
CA ALA A 37 -27.54 1.02 -0.91
C ALA A 37 -28.59 0.15 -1.64
N PRO A 38 -28.72 0.20 -2.99
CA PRO A 38 -29.71 -0.61 -3.71
C PRO A 38 -29.33 -2.08 -3.87
N ILE A 39 -28.08 -2.47 -3.59
CA ILE A 39 -27.58 -3.82 -3.83
C ILE A 39 -28.17 -4.78 -2.81
N ALA A 40 -28.77 -5.86 -3.30
CA ALA A 40 -29.31 -6.93 -2.48
C ALA A 40 -28.23 -8.01 -2.27
N VAL A 41 -28.06 -8.40 -1.01
CA VAL A 41 -27.17 -9.48 -0.55
C VAL A 41 -27.95 -10.39 0.37
N LYS A 42 -27.41 -11.55 0.73
CA LYS A 42 -28.06 -12.48 1.67
C LYS A 42 -27.43 -12.38 3.05
N ALA A 43 -28.22 -12.18 4.09
CA ALA A 43 -27.72 -12.25 5.47
C ALA A 43 -27.21 -13.67 5.76
N ALA A 44 -25.97 -13.83 6.24
CA ALA A 44 -25.41 -15.16 6.45
C ALA A 44 -26.14 -15.94 7.55
N SER A 45 -26.67 -15.24 8.55
CA SER A 45 -27.40 -15.82 9.68
C SER A 45 -28.75 -16.43 9.27
N THR A 46 -29.55 -15.71 8.49
CA THR A 46 -30.93 -16.11 8.13
C THR A 46 -31.05 -16.67 6.71
N GLY A 47 -30.17 -16.26 5.80
CA GLY A 47 -30.27 -16.53 4.35
C GLY A 47 -31.24 -15.62 3.61
N GLU A 48 -31.86 -14.66 4.28
CA GLU A 48 -32.81 -13.73 3.71
C GLU A 48 -32.12 -12.63 2.89
N ASP A 49 -32.81 -12.15 1.86
CA ASP A 49 -32.35 -11.01 1.07
C ASP A 49 -32.48 -9.71 1.87
N VAL A 50 -31.39 -8.94 1.90
CA VAL A 50 -31.28 -7.66 2.59
C VAL A 50 -30.60 -6.67 1.66
N LYS A 51 -31.09 -5.42 1.61
CA LYS A 51 -30.39 -4.37 0.88
C LYS A 51 -29.25 -3.83 1.73
N LEU A 52 -28.10 -3.57 1.12
CA LEU A 52 -26.95 -3.01 1.85
C LEU A 52 -27.30 -1.65 2.50
N GLY A 53 -28.22 -0.89 1.94
CA GLY A 53 -28.69 0.37 2.53
C GLY A 53 -29.41 0.21 3.88
N ASP A 54 -29.97 -0.98 4.16
CA ASP A 54 -30.67 -1.26 5.42
C ASP A 54 -29.67 -1.61 6.54
N VAL A 55 -28.50 -2.14 6.18
CA VAL A 55 -27.45 -2.55 7.13
C VAL A 55 -26.32 -1.52 7.25
N ILE A 56 -26.19 -0.63 6.26
CA ILE A 56 -25.30 0.54 6.24
C ILE A 56 -26.15 1.81 6.41
N PRO A 57 -26.25 2.36 7.64
CA PRO A 57 -27.14 3.49 7.94
C PRO A 57 -26.78 4.74 7.13
N ALA A 58 -27.80 5.51 6.74
CA ALA A 58 -27.63 6.85 6.18
C ALA A 58 -27.61 7.95 7.26
N GLU A 59 -27.89 7.61 8.52
CA GLU A 59 -27.98 8.60 9.60
C GLU A 59 -26.59 9.15 9.94
N ALA A 60 -26.45 10.47 9.92
CA ALA A 60 -25.22 11.14 10.33
C ALA A 60 -24.91 10.80 11.80
N GLY A 61 -23.64 10.51 12.10
CA GLY A 61 -23.21 10.00 13.41
C GLY A 61 -23.15 8.47 13.47
N SER A 62 -23.75 7.75 12.51
CA SER A 62 -23.63 6.29 12.42
C SER A 62 -22.27 5.89 11.84
N ARG A 63 -21.30 5.60 12.71
CA ARG A 63 -19.99 5.10 12.28
C ARG A 63 -20.09 3.63 11.84
N THR A 64 -19.70 3.34 10.60
CA THR A 64 -19.74 1.97 10.05
C THR A 64 -18.44 1.62 9.32
N ILE A 65 -17.86 0.47 9.64
CA ILE A 65 -16.82 -0.19 8.85
C ILE A 65 -17.52 -1.16 7.90
N VAL A 66 -17.23 -1.05 6.60
CA VAL A 66 -17.72 -1.99 5.58
C VAL A 66 -16.53 -2.72 4.98
N CYS A 67 -16.43 -4.02 5.23
CA CYS A 67 -15.44 -4.90 4.61
C CYS A 67 -16.08 -5.60 3.42
N LEU A 68 -15.80 -5.14 2.21
CA LEU A 68 -16.17 -5.83 0.98
C LEU A 68 -15.05 -6.82 0.66
N MET A 69 -15.17 -8.01 1.23
CA MET A 69 -14.19 -9.07 1.11
C MET A 69 -14.14 -9.59 -0.33
N THR A 70 -13.07 -10.30 -0.66
CA THR A 70 -13.00 -11.10 -1.89
C THR A 70 -13.94 -12.30 -1.74
N GLN A 71 -13.50 -13.51 -2.01
CA GLN A 71 -14.29 -14.71 -1.80
C GLN A 71 -14.00 -15.36 -0.44
N PHE A 72 -14.95 -16.14 0.07
CA PHE A 72 -14.86 -16.68 1.44
C PHE A 72 -13.68 -17.64 1.65
N GLY A 73 -13.24 -18.38 0.65
CA GLY A 73 -12.03 -19.22 0.68
C GLY A 73 -10.75 -18.49 0.27
N ASP A 74 -10.65 -17.17 0.41
CA ASP A 74 -9.45 -16.39 0.09
C ASP A 74 -8.61 -16.11 1.35
N PHE A 75 -7.30 -16.01 1.18
CA PHE A 75 -6.39 -15.66 2.30
C PHE A 75 -6.70 -14.28 2.86
N ASP A 76 -7.07 -13.34 2.00
CA ASP A 76 -7.38 -11.96 2.35
C ASP A 76 -8.59 -11.89 3.26
N SER A 77 -9.69 -12.54 2.86
CA SER A 77 -10.93 -12.64 3.63
C SER A 77 -10.68 -13.30 4.99
N PHE A 78 -9.95 -14.43 5.02
CA PHE A 78 -9.65 -15.17 6.25
C PHE A 78 -8.88 -14.32 7.26
N GLU A 79 -7.74 -13.75 6.85
CA GLU A 79 -6.92 -12.94 7.76
C GLU A 79 -7.64 -11.66 8.18
N GLN A 80 -8.34 -10.97 7.26
CA GLN A 80 -9.09 -9.76 7.61
C GLN A 80 -10.19 -10.07 8.63
N ALA A 81 -10.97 -11.14 8.44
CA ALA A 81 -12.00 -11.54 9.39
C ALA A 81 -11.41 -11.94 10.74
N GLN A 82 -10.35 -12.75 10.76
CA GLN A 82 -9.70 -13.20 11.98
C GLN A 82 -9.20 -12.02 12.82
N TRP A 83 -8.56 -11.02 12.22
CA TRP A 83 -8.09 -9.85 12.95
C TRP A 83 -9.20 -8.86 13.29
N MET A 84 -10.25 -8.77 12.47
CA MET A 84 -11.39 -7.92 12.81
C MET A 84 -12.08 -8.39 14.09
N VAL A 85 -12.13 -9.70 14.38
CA VAL A 85 -12.68 -10.25 15.63
C VAL A 85 -12.04 -9.61 16.87
N ASP A 86 -10.72 -9.42 16.85
CA ASP A 86 -9.98 -8.82 17.97
C ASP A 86 -10.31 -7.33 18.18
N GLU A 87 -10.71 -6.63 17.12
CA GLU A 87 -11.06 -5.21 17.16
C GLU A 87 -12.54 -4.96 17.55
N LEU A 88 -13.42 -5.97 17.38
CA LEU A 88 -14.86 -5.81 17.62
C LEU A 88 -15.20 -5.29 19.03
N PRO A 89 -14.58 -5.75 20.14
CA PRO A 89 -14.94 -5.25 21.47
C PRO A 89 -14.76 -3.73 21.62
N ALA A 90 -13.67 -3.19 21.08
CA ALA A 90 -13.39 -1.75 21.13
C ALA A 90 -14.35 -0.96 20.21
N LEU A 91 -14.65 -1.52 19.05
CA LEU A 91 -15.58 -0.92 18.09
C LEU A 91 -17.01 -0.88 18.62
N ASP A 92 -17.46 -1.98 19.24
CA ASP A 92 -18.79 -2.08 19.84
C ASP A 92 -18.95 -1.11 21.00
N ALA A 93 -17.93 -1.00 21.87
CA ALA A 93 -17.92 -0.04 22.98
C ALA A 93 -18.03 1.42 22.50
N ALA A 94 -17.53 1.72 21.29
CA ALA A 94 -17.62 3.02 20.64
C ALA A 94 -18.87 3.19 19.76
N GLY A 95 -19.75 2.19 19.68
CA GLY A 95 -20.93 2.21 18.81
C GLY A 95 -20.62 2.14 17.32
N VAL A 96 -19.43 1.68 16.94
CA VAL A 96 -19.04 1.49 15.54
C VAL A 96 -19.59 0.17 15.03
N ARG A 97 -20.42 0.22 13.98
CA ARG A 97 -20.92 -0.97 13.30
C ARG A 97 -19.85 -1.56 12.39
N VAL A 98 -19.78 -2.89 12.33
CA VAL A 98 -18.96 -3.61 11.34
C VAL A 98 -19.88 -4.46 10.48
N VAL A 99 -19.77 -4.30 9.16
CA VAL A 99 -20.50 -5.07 8.14
C VAL A 99 -19.48 -5.71 7.20
N ALA A 100 -19.51 -7.04 7.08
CA ALA A 100 -18.69 -7.77 6.14
C ALA A 100 -19.55 -8.38 5.03
N VAL A 101 -19.19 -8.15 3.77
CA VAL A 101 -19.84 -8.72 2.59
C VAL A 101 -18.80 -9.51 1.83
N GLY A 102 -18.96 -10.82 1.74
CA GLY A 102 -18.04 -11.70 1.01
C GLY A 102 -18.69 -12.32 -0.22
N ILE A 103 -17.85 -12.59 -1.22
CA ILE A 103 -18.27 -13.21 -2.47
C ILE A 103 -18.44 -14.71 -2.28
N GLY A 104 -19.65 -15.20 -2.49
CA GLY A 104 -19.99 -16.61 -2.31
C GLY A 104 -21.40 -16.78 -1.75
N SER A 105 -21.76 -18.02 -1.47
CA SER A 105 -23.09 -18.37 -0.99
C SER A 105 -23.26 -18.20 0.53
N VAL A 106 -24.50 -18.27 1.01
CA VAL A 106 -24.81 -18.29 2.44
C VAL A 106 -24.17 -19.48 3.15
N SER A 107 -24.07 -20.65 2.49
CA SER A 107 -23.38 -21.81 3.08
C SER A 107 -21.89 -21.57 3.23
N ALA A 108 -21.26 -20.94 2.24
CA ALA A 108 -19.85 -20.54 2.31
C ALA A 108 -19.62 -19.51 3.43
N ALA A 109 -20.50 -18.52 3.57
CA ALA A 109 -20.45 -17.54 4.66
C ALA A 109 -20.55 -18.20 6.04
N LYS A 110 -21.42 -19.21 6.20
CA LYS A 110 -21.54 -19.99 7.45
C LYS A 110 -20.26 -20.78 7.78
N ALA A 111 -19.70 -21.47 6.77
CA ALA A 111 -18.45 -22.21 6.94
C ALA A 111 -17.28 -21.27 7.29
N PHE A 112 -17.22 -20.11 6.61
CA PHE A 112 -16.24 -19.06 6.87
C PHE A 112 -16.34 -18.49 8.28
N ALA A 113 -17.54 -18.13 8.74
CA ALA A 113 -17.77 -17.61 10.08
C ALA A 113 -17.32 -18.62 11.16
N ALA A 114 -17.62 -19.90 10.96
CA ALA A 114 -17.22 -20.96 11.88
C ALA A 114 -15.70 -21.15 11.98
N LYS A 115 -14.96 -20.95 10.88
CA LYS A 115 -13.49 -21.09 10.83
C LYS A 115 -12.73 -19.86 11.32
N THR A 116 -13.28 -18.67 11.08
CA THR A 116 -12.63 -17.39 11.41
C THR A 116 -13.06 -16.82 12.76
N ASN A 117 -14.08 -17.40 13.39
CA ASN A 117 -14.80 -16.88 14.55
C ASN A 117 -15.46 -15.50 14.29
N PHE A 118 -15.60 -15.08 13.03
CA PHE A 118 -16.26 -13.82 12.70
C PHE A 118 -17.77 -13.90 12.99
N PRO A 119 -18.39 -12.91 13.67
CA PRO A 119 -19.81 -12.97 14.02
C PRO A 119 -20.70 -13.04 12.79
N ILE A 120 -21.49 -14.10 12.71
CA ILE A 120 -22.33 -14.39 11.54
C ILE A 120 -23.41 -13.32 11.31
N GLU A 121 -23.83 -12.62 12.37
CA GLU A 121 -24.81 -11.53 12.33
C GLU A 121 -24.29 -10.29 11.60
N ARG A 122 -22.96 -10.20 11.44
CA ARG A 122 -22.28 -9.09 10.72
C ARG A 122 -21.86 -9.48 9.31
N LEU A 123 -22.19 -10.70 8.89
CA LEU A 123 -21.72 -11.29 7.64
C LEU A 123 -22.84 -11.43 6.61
N TYR A 124 -22.53 -11.06 5.38
CA TYR A 124 -23.45 -11.10 4.24
C TYR A 124 -22.78 -11.75 3.03
N ALA A 125 -23.57 -12.49 2.27
CA ALA A 125 -23.15 -13.23 1.09
C ALA A 125 -23.61 -12.52 -0.18
N ASP A 126 -22.66 -12.24 -1.09
CA ASP A 126 -22.89 -11.67 -2.41
C ASP A 126 -22.38 -12.66 -3.47
N GLU A 127 -23.27 -13.53 -3.95
CA GLU A 127 -22.90 -14.58 -4.93
C GLU A 127 -22.44 -14.02 -6.28
N THR A 128 -22.75 -12.75 -6.59
CA THR A 128 -22.49 -12.14 -7.90
C THR A 128 -21.35 -11.12 -7.90
N ALA A 129 -20.78 -10.84 -6.73
CA ALA A 129 -19.83 -9.74 -6.53
C ALA A 129 -20.40 -8.37 -6.97
N ALA A 130 -21.72 -8.17 -6.81
CA ALA A 130 -22.40 -6.93 -7.17
C ALA A 130 -21.85 -5.72 -6.39
N ALA A 131 -21.56 -5.88 -5.09
CA ALA A 131 -21.08 -4.81 -4.23
C ALA A 131 -19.72 -4.27 -4.68
N VAL A 132 -18.73 -5.16 -4.85
CA VAL A 132 -17.39 -4.79 -5.31
C VAL A 132 -17.39 -4.30 -6.77
N SER A 133 -18.25 -4.85 -7.61
CA SER A 133 -18.40 -4.39 -9.00
C SER A 133 -18.98 -2.97 -9.07
N ALA A 134 -19.98 -2.66 -8.24
CA ALA A 134 -20.60 -1.34 -8.19
C ALA A 134 -19.64 -0.24 -7.75
N LEU A 135 -18.71 -0.54 -6.84
CA LEU A 135 -17.66 0.39 -6.41
C LEU A 135 -16.45 0.46 -7.35
N GLY A 136 -16.43 -0.34 -8.42
CA GLY A 136 -15.33 -0.39 -9.38
C GLY A 136 -14.05 -0.99 -8.81
N CYS A 137 -14.15 -1.92 -7.84
CA CYS A 137 -13.00 -2.62 -7.29
C CYS A 137 -12.25 -3.38 -8.38
N ALA A 138 -10.92 -3.43 -8.29
CA ALA A 138 -10.07 -3.92 -9.37
C ALA A 138 -10.42 -5.38 -9.77
N PRO A 139 -10.61 -5.66 -11.06
CA PRO A 139 -10.63 -7.04 -11.53
C PRO A 139 -9.25 -7.67 -11.32
N GLY A 140 -9.21 -8.90 -10.81
CA GLY A 140 -7.97 -9.65 -10.67
C GLY A 140 -7.34 -10.05 -12.01
N TRP A 141 -6.15 -10.67 -11.94
CA TRP A 141 -5.41 -11.06 -13.13
C TRP A 141 -6.20 -12.06 -13.98
N GLY A 142 -6.22 -11.84 -15.30
CA GLY A 142 -6.91 -12.74 -16.24
C GLY A 142 -8.44 -12.62 -16.21
N ARG A 143 -9.00 -11.62 -15.53
CA ARG A 143 -10.42 -11.25 -15.64
C ARG A 143 -10.60 -10.09 -16.63
N GLU A 144 -11.76 -10.04 -17.28
CA GLU A 144 -12.09 -8.95 -18.21
C GLU A 144 -11.94 -7.58 -17.53
N GLY A 145 -11.37 -6.61 -18.24
CA GLY A 145 -11.06 -5.28 -17.70
C GLY A 145 -9.82 -5.23 -16.80
N GLY A 146 -9.19 -6.37 -16.47
CA GLY A 146 -8.04 -6.45 -15.57
C GLY A 146 -6.69 -6.72 -16.22
N PRO A 147 -5.61 -6.73 -15.42
CA PRO A 147 -4.28 -7.10 -15.90
C PRO A 147 -4.29 -8.49 -16.53
N GLY A 148 -3.70 -8.64 -17.71
CA GLY A 148 -3.67 -9.94 -18.37
C GLY A 148 -5.02 -10.43 -18.89
N ALA A 149 -6.02 -9.55 -19.10
CA ALA A 149 -7.35 -9.92 -19.63
C ALA A 149 -7.32 -10.78 -20.91
N TRP A 150 -6.26 -10.70 -21.71
CA TRP A 150 -6.06 -11.60 -22.86
C TRP A 150 -6.08 -13.09 -22.48
N ALA A 151 -5.66 -13.42 -21.25
CA ALA A 151 -5.64 -14.78 -20.72
C ALA A 151 -7.04 -15.30 -20.37
N ALA A 152 -8.05 -14.42 -20.23
CA ALA A 152 -9.44 -14.82 -19.98
C ALA A 152 -10.01 -15.67 -21.14
N ASN A 153 -9.50 -15.49 -22.35
CA ASN A 153 -9.95 -16.19 -23.56
C ASN A 153 -9.24 -17.54 -23.78
N LEU A 154 -8.34 -17.95 -22.89
CA LEU A 154 -7.64 -19.23 -23.01
C LEU A 154 -8.47 -20.35 -22.38
N PRO A 155 -8.80 -21.42 -23.11
CA PRO A 155 -9.73 -22.46 -22.64
C PRO A 155 -9.24 -23.26 -21.43
N PHE A 156 -7.95 -23.16 -21.09
CA PHE A 156 -7.33 -23.83 -19.95
C PHE A 156 -7.08 -22.90 -18.75
N VAL A 157 -7.43 -21.61 -18.84
CA VAL A 157 -7.21 -20.62 -17.78
C VAL A 157 -8.54 -20.32 -17.07
N ASN A 158 -8.93 -21.24 -16.19
CA ASN A 158 -10.07 -21.02 -15.28
C ASN A 158 -9.66 -20.15 -14.07
N GLY A 159 -10.63 -19.78 -13.23
CA GLY A 159 -10.39 -18.97 -12.03
C GLY A 159 -9.29 -19.49 -11.10
N PHE A 160 -9.20 -20.81 -10.93
CA PHE A 160 -8.20 -21.43 -10.07
C PHE A 160 -6.77 -21.25 -10.60
N VAL A 161 -6.58 -21.41 -11.92
CA VAL A 161 -5.29 -21.12 -12.56
C VAL A 161 -4.92 -19.65 -12.40
N LYS A 162 -5.89 -18.73 -12.56
CA LYS A 162 -5.68 -17.29 -12.35
C LYS A 162 -5.26 -16.99 -10.91
N LEU A 163 -5.89 -17.63 -9.93
CA LEU A 163 -5.54 -17.50 -8.51
C LEU A 163 -4.12 -17.99 -8.22
N ILE A 164 -3.72 -19.17 -8.74
CA ILE A 164 -2.34 -19.68 -8.59
C ILE A 164 -1.32 -18.69 -9.16
N VAL A 165 -1.61 -18.11 -10.33
CA VAL A 165 -0.75 -17.10 -10.97
C VAL A 165 -0.62 -15.85 -10.09
N MET A 166 -1.72 -15.40 -9.47
CA MET A 166 -1.68 -14.29 -8.51
C MET A 166 -0.92 -14.63 -7.23
N CYS A 167 -1.05 -15.86 -6.70
CA CYS A 167 -0.27 -16.33 -5.55
C CYS A 167 1.24 -16.35 -5.84
N ALA A 168 1.63 -16.59 -7.09
CA ALA A 168 3.01 -16.46 -7.56
C ALA A 168 3.47 -14.98 -7.74
N GLY A 169 2.61 -14.00 -7.45
CA GLY A 169 2.88 -12.57 -7.52
C GLY A 169 2.61 -11.92 -8.87
N ILE A 170 2.08 -12.65 -9.86
CA ILE A 170 1.79 -12.12 -11.19
C ILE A 170 0.41 -11.46 -11.18
N GLY A 171 0.36 -10.16 -11.51
CA GLY A 171 -0.87 -9.37 -11.40
C GLY A 171 -1.33 -9.15 -9.96
N SER A 172 -0.48 -9.47 -8.99
CA SER A 172 -0.71 -9.30 -7.55
C SER A 172 0.50 -8.63 -6.87
N PRO A 173 0.61 -7.29 -7.01
CA PRO A 173 1.64 -6.48 -6.37
C PRO A 173 1.85 -6.76 -4.88
N GLY A 174 3.10 -6.96 -4.46
CA GLY A 174 3.46 -7.08 -3.05
C GLY A 174 3.32 -8.49 -2.46
N THR A 175 2.59 -9.41 -3.11
CA THR A 175 2.35 -10.77 -2.59
C THR A 175 3.62 -11.54 -2.23
N LEU A 176 4.63 -11.61 -3.12
CA LEU A 176 5.89 -12.31 -2.81
C LEU A 176 6.66 -11.66 -1.64
N LYS A 177 6.59 -10.33 -1.52
CA LYS A 177 7.20 -9.61 -0.39
C LYS A 177 6.52 -10.02 0.91
N GLU A 178 5.20 -10.07 0.94
CA GLU A 178 4.43 -10.49 2.11
C GLU A 178 4.68 -11.95 2.47
N VAL A 179 4.86 -12.83 1.49
CA VAL A 179 5.25 -14.24 1.73
C VAL A 179 6.63 -14.29 2.40
N ILE A 180 7.65 -13.64 1.83
CA ILE A 180 9.02 -13.64 2.38
C ILE A 180 9.05 -13.01 3.79
N ARG A 181 8.28 -11.93 3.99
CA ARG A 181 8.11 -11.26 5.30
C ARG A 181 7.58 -12.23 6.35
N GLY A 182 6.69 -13.15 5.97
CA GLY A 182 6.17 -14.15 6.89
C GLY A 182 7.22 -15.13 7.41
N TYR A 183 8.22 -15.49 6.60
CA TYR A 183 9.31 -16.39 7.01
C TYR A 183 10.43 -15.66 7.77
N THR A 184 10.76 -14.44 7.35
CA THR A 184 11.89 -13.67 7.89
C THR A 184 11.55 -12.84 9.12
N GLY A 185 10.26 -12.55 9.34
CA GLY A 185 9.81 -11.63 10.38
C GLY A 185 9.93 -10.17 9.95
N ASP A 186 9.37 -9.27 10.75
CA ASP A 186 9.39 -7.83 10.51
C ASP A 186 9.50 -7.09 11.85
N ARG A 187 10.61 -6.37 12.04
CA ARG A 187 10.88 -5.61 13.28
C ARG A 187 10.02 -4.36 13.40
N ASP A 188 9.46 -3.90 12.29
CA ASP A 188 8.61 -2.73 12.23
C ASP A 188 7.11 -3.12 12.32
N ALA A 189 6.77 -4.40 12.29
CA ALA A 189 5.40 -4.88 12.43
C ALA A 189 5.12 -5.45 13.84
N ASP A 190 3.86 -5.46 14.23
CA ASP A 190 3.44 -6.01 15.53
C ASP A 190 3.44 -7.53 15.54
N GLN A 191 3.49 -8.11 16.74
CA GLN A 191 3.48 -9.55 16.94
C GLN A 191 2.14 -10.16 16.50
N VAL A 192 2.18 -11.33 15.84
CA VAL A 192 0.98 -11.98 15.29
C VAL A 192 0.21 -12.73 16.37
N PHE A 193 0.89 -13.63 17.10
CA PHE A 193 0.24 -14.46 18.10
C PHE A 193 0.31 -13.82 19.49
N ASN A 194 -0.81 -13.31 19.98
CA ASN A 194 -0.91 -12.65 21.29
C ASN A 194 -1.85 -13.43 22.21
N THR A 195 -1.56 -13.43 23.52
CA THR A 195 -2.40 -14.17 24.47
C THR A 195 -3.83 -13.64 24.45
N GLY A 196 -4.79 -14.52 24.17
CA GLY A 196 -6.22 -14.17 24.14
C GLY A 196 -6.69 -13.49 22.85
N SER A 197 -5.83 -13.36 21.83
CA SER A 197 -6.28 -12.94 20.49
C SER A 197 -6.99 -14.09 19.77
N ASN A 198 -7.77 -13.78 18.75
CA ASN A 198 -8.55 -14.75 17.98
C ASN A 198 -7.65 -15.80 17.29
N VAL A 199 -6.43 -15.40 16.92
CA VAL A 199 -5.43 -16.28 16.29
C VAL A 199 -4.45 -16.90 17.29
N ASP A 200 -4.68 -16.79 18.61
CA ASP A 200 -3.73 -17.23 19.63
C ASP A 200 -3.34 -18.73 19.51
N LEU A 201 -2.07 -19.03 19.82
CA LEU A 201 -1.52 -20.37 19.84
C LEU A 201 -0.96 -20.73 21.23
N PRO A 202 -1.27 -21.92 21.77
CA PRO A 202 -0.74 -22.36 23.07
C PRO A 202 0.79 -22.41 23.13
N TRP A 203 1.45 -22.69 22.00
CA TRP A 203 2.89 -22.83 21.87
C TRP A 203 3.58 -21.61 21.25
N LYS A 204 2.92 -20.45 21.19
CA LYS A 204 3.46 -19.19 20.63
C LYS A 204 4.78 -18.72 21.25
N ASP A 205 5.08 -19.15 22.47
CA ASP A 205 6.33 -18.81 23.16
C ASP A 205 7.56 -19.45 22.49
N LEU A 206 7.39 -20.49 21.68
CA LEU A 206 8.49 -21.07 20.88
C LEU A 206 9.09 -20.05 19.90
N PHE A 207 8.28 -19.13 19.37
CA PHE A 207 8.77 -18.06 18.49
C PHE A 207 9.67 -17.06 19.22
N LYS A 208 9.68 -17.00 20.56
CA LYS A 208 10.64 -16.15 21.28
C LYS A 208 12.08 -16.58 21.03
N LEU A 209 12.29 -17.87 20.78
CA LEU A 209 13.60 -18.44 20.47
C LEU A 209 14.15 -17.97 19.12
N SER A 210 13.30 -17.53 18.19
CA SER A 210 13.70 -17.09 16.85
C SER A 210 13.97 -15.59 16.72
N GLY A 211 13.86 -14.79 17.79
CA GLY A 211 14.20 -13.36 17.70
C GLY A 211 13.83 -12.42 18.84
N GLY A 212 13.29 -12.92 19.97
CA GLY A 212 12.80 -12.07 21.07
C GLY A 212 11.29 -11.84 21.02
N GLY A 213 10.81 -10.64 21.36
CA GLY A 213 9.40 -10.28 21.36
C GLY A 213 9.15 -8.80 21.06
N GLY A 214 7.87 -8.42 20.89
CA GLY A 214 7.45 -7.04 20.61
C GLY A 214 7.49 -6.64 19.12
N PHE A 215 7.64 -7.61 18.22
CA PHE A 215 7.57 -7.45 16.78
C PHE A 215 7.09 -8.73 16.11
N GLN A 216 6.79 -8.70 14.81
CA GLN A 216 6.46 -9.90 14.03
C GLN A 216 7.70 -10.83 13.93
N ARG A 217 7.71 -11.92 14.69
CA ARG A 217 8.88 -12.82 14.76
C ARG A 217 8.97 -13.70 13.50
N PRO A 218 10.17 -14.23 13.18
CA PRO A 218 10.33 -15.16 12.07
C PRO A 218 9.35 -16.34 12.19
N PHE A 219 8.77 -16.72 11.06
CA PHE A 219 7.80 -17.79 10.89
C PHE A 219 6.39 -17.57 11.47
N GLU A 220 6.14 -16.55 12.31
CA GLU A 220 4.79 -16.38 12.91
C GLU A 220 3.69 -16.20 11.85
N LEU A 221 3.85 -15.21 10.98
CA LEU A 221 2.87 -14.92 9.94
C LEU A 221 2.80 -16.05 8.91
N ALA A 222 3.90 -16.74 8.64
CA ALA A 222 3.89 -17.94 7.79
C ALA A 222 3.10 -19.10 8.43
N THR A 223 3.20 -19.27 9.75
CA THR A 223 2.40 -20.25 10.50
C THR A 223 0.91 -19.92 10.47
N LEU A 224 0.53 -18.66 10.68
CA LEU A 224 -0.88 -18.24 10.55
C LEU A 224 -1.43 -18.58 9.16
N ARG A 225 -0.67 -18.21 8.11
CA ARG A 225 -1.04 -18.49 6.72
C ARG A 225 -1.10 -19.98 6.40
N LEU A 226 -0.22 -20.78 6.98
CA LEU A 226 -0.26 -22.23 6.84
C LEU A 226 -1.53 -22.80 7.46
N ASN A 227 -1.91 -22.35 8.67
CA ASN A 227 -3.17 -22.77 9.30
C ASN A 227 -4.37 -22.39 8.43
N ASN A 228 -4.42 -21.13 7.97
CA ASN A 228 -5.48 -20.67 7.07
C ASN A 228 -5.52 -21.49 5.77
N MET A 229 -4.37 -21.84 5.20
CA MET A 229 -4.29 -22.67 4.00
C MET A 229 -4.84 -24.09 4.24
N ILE A 230 -4.54 -24.70 5.39
CA ILE A 230 -5.08 -26.02 5.77
C ILE A 230 -6.61 -25.93 5.86
N ASP A 231 -7.15 -24.89 6.50
CA ASP A 231 -8.59 -24.70 6.65
C ASP A 231 -9.31 -24.42 5.33
N ILE A 232 -8.71 -23.59 4.47
CA ILE A 232 -9.26 -23.21 3.16
C ILE A 232 -9.24 -24.39 2.21
N LEU A 233 -8.11 -25.09 2.08
CA LEU A 233 -7.97 -26.20 1.14
C LEU A 233 -8.74 -27.44 1.60
N GLY A 234 -8.85 -27.64 2.92
CA GLY A 234 -9.63 -28.74 3.50
C GLY A 234 -11.12 -28.67 3.17
N ASP A 235 -11.67 -27.45 3.08
CA ASP A 235 -13.09 -27.20 2.84
C ASP A 235 -13.32 -26.31 1.59
N TRP A 236 -12.45 -26.45 0.59
CA TRP A 236 -12.47 -25.59 -0.61
C TRP A 236 -13.84 -25.56 -1.30
N GLU A 237 -14.47 -26.73 -1.48
CA GLU A 237 -15.78 -26.83 -2.13
C GLU A 237 -16.89 -26.11 -1.33
N ALA A 238 -16.74 -26.02 -0.01
CA ALA A 238 -17.71 -25.33 0.84
C ALA A 238 -17.50 -23.81 0.85
N LEU A 239 -16.27 -23.33 0.59
CA LEU A 239 -15.87 -21.93 0.73
C LEU A 239 -15.81 -21.18 -0.61
N ALA A 240 -15.38 -21.85 -1.68
CA ALA A 240 -15.17 -21.22 -2.97
C ALA A 240 -16.51 -20.82 -3.63
N PRO A 241 -16.53 -19.71 -4.39
CA PRO A 241 -17.70 -19.32 -5.16
C PRO A 241 -17.94 -20.30 -6.31
N ALA A 242 -19.21 -20.49 -6.67
CA ALA A 242 -19.58 -21.36 -7.78
C ALA A 242 -19.02 -20.86 -9.13
N ASP A 243 -19.00 -19.55 -9.33
CA ASP A 243 -18.30 -18.92 -10.45
C ASP A 243 -16.81 -18.77 -10.13
N SER A 244 -15.99 -19.58 -10.79
CA SER A 244 -14.54 -19.54 -10.62
C SER A 244 -13.91 -18.20 -11.00
N ASP A 245 -14.50 -17.41 -11.91
CA ASP A 245 -13.94 -16.11 -12.30
C ASP A 245 -14.00 -15.07 -11.18
N LEU A 246 -14.84 -15.31 -10.17
CA LEU A 246 -14.90 -14.49 -8.95
C LEU A 246 -13.74 -14.77 -7.99
N LEU A 247 -12.99 -15.88 -8.14
CA LEU A 247 -11.84 -16.21 -7.29
C LEU A 247 -10.77 -15.12 -7.26
N VAL A 248 -10.65 -14.36 -8.35
CA VAL A 248 -9.63 -13.31 -8.49
C VAL A 248 -10.18 -11.90 -8.26
N GLN A 249 -11.51 -11.74 -8.09
CA GLN A 249 -12.08 -10.43 -7.79
C GLN A 249 -11.44 -9.83 -6.54
N ARG A 250 -11.09 -8.55 -6.59
CA ARG A 250 -10.52 -7.82 -5.44
C ARG A 250 -11.61 -7.12 -4.65
N GLY A 251 -11.37 -6.96 -3.36
CA GLY A 251 -12.26 -6.32 -2.42
C GLY A 251 -11.92 -4.85 -2.18
N ALA A 252 -12.56 -4.29 -1.16
CA ALA A 252 -12.29 -2.97 -0.63
C ALA A 252 -12.74 -2.88 0.83
N SER A 253 -12.28 -1.86 1.54
CA SER A 253 -12.76 -1.55 2.89
C SER A 253 -13.08 -0.07 3.02
N LEU A 254 -14.20 0.24 3.67
CA LEU A 254 -14.68 1.60 3.87
C LEU A 254 -14.87 1.89 5.36
N VAL A 255 -14.60 3.14 5.75
CA VAL A 255 -15.08 3.71 7.02
C VAL A 255 -16.03 4.85 6.67
N LEU A 256 -17.26 4.74 7.16
CA LEU A 256 -18.36 5.64 6.85
C LEU A 256 -18.87 6.35 8.10
N ASN A 257 -19.46 7.53 7.90
CA ASN A 257 -20.28 8.24 8.88
C ASN A 257 -21.61 8.63 8.23
N GLY A 258 -22.64 7.81 8.40
CA GLY A 258 -23.83 7.92 7.57
C GLY A 258 -23.47 7.81 6.07
N PRO A 259 -23.78 8.82 5.24
CA PRO A 259 -23.42 8.80 3.82
C PRO A 259 -21.95 9.16 3.56
N ASP A 260 -21.25 9.79 4.51
CA ASP A 260 -19.91 10.31 4.28
C ASP A 260 -18.85 9.21 4.34
N VAL A 261 -18.05 9.11 3.28
CA VAL A 261 -16.85 8.26 3.28
C VAL A 261 -15.72 8.99 3.98
N LEU A 262 -15.24 8.42 5.08
CA LEU A 262 -14.13 8.94 5.86
C LEU A 262 -12.80 8.29 5.46
N TYR A 263 -12.84 7.02 5.07
CA TYR A 263 -11.68 6.29 4.57
C TYR A 263 -12.13 5.22 3.56
N ARG A 264 -11.31 5.00 2.52
CA ARG A 264 -11.47 3.93 1.53
C ARG A 264 -10.11 3.31 1.26
N HIS A 265 -10.10 1.99 1.24
CA HIS A 265 -8.99 1.14 0.81
C HIS A 265 -9.50 0.24 -0.31
N ASP A 266 -8.78 0.18 -1.44
CA ASP A 266 -9.04 -0.77 -2.51
C ASP A 266 -7.94 -1.84 -2.49
N ASP A 267 -8.30 -3.12 -2.51
CA ASP A 267 -7.33 -4.20 -2.36
C ASP A 267 -6.41 -4.29 -3.59
N GLN A 268 -5.11 -4.11 -3.38
CA GLN A 268 -4.14 -3.97 -4.47
C GLN A 268 -3.60 -5.30 -5.02
N GLY A 269 -3.87 -6.40 -4.31
CA GLY A 269 -3.38 -7.75 -4.62
C GLY A 269 -3.71 -8.71 -3.47
N ILE A 270 -3.30 -9.97 -3.60
CA ILE A 270 -3.33 -10.97 -2.54
C ILE A 270 -2.45 -10.48 -1.39
N LEU A 271 -3.05 -10.45 -0.21
CA LEU A 271 -2.58 -9.91 1.07
C LEU A 271 -2.43 -8.39 1.07
N GLY A 272 -3.14 -7.72 0.15
CA GLY A 272 -3.16 -6.26 -0.02
C GLY A 272 -4.40 -5.58 0.56
N TYR A 273 -5.12 -6.25 1.47
CA TYR A 273 -6.31 -5.72 2.15
C TYR A 273 -5.96 -4.75 3.28
N ALA A 274 -6.94 -3.95 3.72
CA ALA A 274 -6.76 -3.05 4.85
C ALA A 274 -6.66 -3.82 6.17
N PRO A 275 -5.58 -3.65 6.96
CA PRO A 275 -5.47 -4.28 8.28
C PRO A 275 -6.63 -3.88 9.20
N ALA A 276 -7.14 -4.83 9.98
CA ALA A 276 -8.25 -4.62 10.91
C ALA A 276 -7.99 -3.46 11.89
N SER A 277 -6.79 -3.45 12.49
CA SER A 277 -6.36 -2.39 13.42
C SER A 277 -6.31 -1.00 12.77
N ARG A 278 -6.04 -0.93 11.45
CA ARG A 278 -6.10 0.31 10.68
C ARG A 278 -7.54 0.77 10.49
N LEU A 279 -8.44 -0.13 10.10
CA LEU A 279 -9.88 0.18 9.98
C LEU A 279 -10.45 0.65 11.32
N ALA A 280 -10.09 -0.03 12.41
CA ALA A 280 -10.50 0.35 13.75
C ALA A 280 -10.01 1.75 14.12
N ARG A 281 -8.70 2.02 13.93
CA ARG A 281 -8.12 3.36 14.18
C ARG A 281 -8.81 4.46 13.39
N LYS A 282 -9.09 4.22 12.10
CA LYS A 282 -9.78 5.20 11.23
C LYS A 282 -11.23 5.42 11.67
N ALA A 283 -11.93 4.37 12.10
CA ALA A 283 -13.31 4.48 12.57
C ALA A 283 -13.43 5.15 13.94
N LEU A 284 -12.46 4.94 14.83
CA LEU A 284 -12.44 5.53 16.18
C LEU A 284 -11.91 6.97 16.21
N ALA A 285 -11.23 7.43 15.14
CA ALA A 285 -10.83 8.82 15.01
C ALA A 285 -12.05 9.76 14.88
N GLU A 286 -11.92 10.99 15.37
CA GLU A 286 -12.96 12.04 15.25
C GLU A 286 -13.27 12.32 13.76
N ASP A 287 -12.24 12.69 13.00
CA ASP A 287 -12.26 12.71 11.53
C ASP A 287 -10.93 12.17 10.98
N PRO A 288 -10.88 10.94 10.42
CA PRO A 288 -9.65 10.35 9.91
C PRO A 288 -9.12 11.03 8.64
N ARG A 289 -9.88 11.96 8.05
CA ARG A 289 -9.43 12.79 6.91
C ARG A 289 -8.58 13.96 7.38
N GLU A 290 -8.75 14.39 8.63
CA GLU A 290 -7.95 15.45 9.24
C GLU A 290 -6.78 14.86 10.02
N PHE A 291 -5.58 15.20 9.58
CA PHE A 291 -4.33 14.76 10.20
C PHE A 291 -3.23 15.81 10.02
N ASP A 292 -2.32 15.87 11.00
CA ASP A 292 -1.09 16.65 10.91
C ASP A 292 -0.06 15.89 10.07
N ALA A 293 0.12 16.35 8.83
CA ALA A 293 1.04 15.72 7.90
C ALA A 293 2.51 15.78 8.37
N LYS A 294 2.92 16.82 9.11
CA LYS A 294 4.29 16.90 9.65
C LYS A 294 4.47 15.83 10.73
N ALA A 295 3.50 15.69 11.64
CA ALA A 295 3.51 14.65 12.67
C ALA A 295 3.54 13.23 12.09
N VAL A 296 2.71 12.95 11.08
CA VAL A 296 2.70 11.65 10.37
C VAL A 296 4.06 11.34 9.76
N CYS A 297 4.69 12.31 9.08
CA CYS A 297 6.04 12.11 8.53
C CYS A 297 7.10 11.87 9.62
N LYS A 298 7.02 12.58 10.76
CA LYS A 298 7.96 12.38 11.88
C LYS A 298 7.80 11.00 12.51
N GLU A 299 6.57 10.57 12.76
CA GLU A 299 6.27 9.24 13.30
C GLU A 299 6.75 8.15 12.35
N ALA A 300 6.43 8.26 11.05
CA ALA A 300 6.89 7.33 10.02
C ALA A 300 8.42 7.28 9.94
N GLY A 301 9.06 8.44 10.03
CA GLY A 301 10.51 8.57 10.08
C GLY A 301 11.11 7.89 11.29
N ALA A 302 10.49 8.01 12.46
CA ALA A 302 10.98 7.49 13.73
C ALA A 302 10.74 5.99 13.92
N THR A 303 9.54 5.51 13.58
CA THR A 303 9.05 4.18 13.96
C THR A 303 9.02 3.19 12.81
N ARG A 304 8.88 3.68 11.57
CA ARG A 304 8.58 2.88 10.37
C ARG A 304 7.29 2.05 10.46
N LYS A 305 6.38 2.40 11.40
CA LYS A 305 5.12 1.68 11.65
C LYS A 305 3.89 2.34 11.04
N VAL A 306 4.02 3.55 10.51
CA VAL A 306 2.90 4.30 9.91
C VAL A 306 2.53 3.66 8.57
N ASP A 307 1.23 3.50 8.32
CA ASP A 307 0.72 2.96 7.08
C ASP A 307 1.21 3.73 5.86
N SER A 308 1.59 2.99 4.82
CA SER A 308 2.23 3.55 3.63
C SER A 308 1.39 4.61 2.92
N GLU A 309 0.08 4.40 2.84
CA GLU A 309 -0.86 5.36 2.27
C GLU A 309 -0.98 6.64 3.10
N ASP A 310 -0.87 6.55 4.43
CA ASP A 310 -0.92 7.71 5.31
C ASP A 310 0.37 8.54 5.16
N VAL A 311 1.54 7.89 5.00
CA VAL A 311 2.80 8.56 4.65
C VAL A 311 2.67 9.26 3.29
N TYR A 312 2.11 8.57 2.29
CA TYR A 312 1.87 9.15 0.97
C TYR A 312 0.93 10.37 1.05
N ALA A 313 -0.20 10.24 1.75
CA ALA A 313 -1.19 11.31 1.93
C ALA A 313 -0.59 12.51 2.66
N ALA A 314 0.24 12.27 3.68
CA ALA A 314 0.97 13.31 4.40
C ALA A 314 1.93 14.09 3.49
N ILE A 315 2.79 13.39 2.74
CA ILE A 315 3.71 14.06 1.82
C ILE A 315 2.93 14.81 0.73
N ALA A 316 1.82 14.25 0.23
CA ALA A 316 0.97 14.92 -0.75
C ALA A 316 0.27 16.18 -0.19
N LYS A 317 -0.17 16.16 1.08
CA LYS A 317 -0.74 17.32 1.79
C LYS A 317 0.32 18.41 1.98
N LEU A 318 1.53 18.04 2.40
CA LEU A 318 2.67 18.97 2.50
C LEU A 318 3.07 19.56 1.14
N GLU A 319 3.00 18.77 0.06
CA GLU A 319 3.32 19.27 -1.29
C GLU A 319 2.32 20.34 -1.77
N LYS A 320 1.08 20.31 -1.28
CA LYS A 320 0.06 21.32 -1.58
C LYS A 320 0.06 22.51 -0.61
N SER A 321 0.77 22.40 0.52
CA SER A 321 0.91 23.47 1.51
C SER A 321 1.51 24.75 0.90
N LYS A 322 1.05 25.91 1.38
CA LYS A 322 1.67 27.22 1.08
C LYS A 322 2.83 27.53 2.04
N ASP A 323 2.85 26.90 3.20
CA ASP A 323 3.90 27.00 4.20
C ASP A 323 5.03 26.02 3.85
N LYS A 324 6.01 26.50 3.06
CA LYS A 324 7.19 25.75 2.62
C LYS A 324 8.45 26.54 2.92
N GLU A 325 8.83 26.59 4.19
CA GLU A 325 10.13 27.12 4.56
C GLU A 325 11.14 25.98 4.57
N VAL A 326 11.85 25.80 3.44
CA VAL A 326 12.96 24.86 3.32
C VAL A 326 14.24 25.66 3.15
N THR A 327 15.11 25.61 4.15
CA THR A 327 16.41 26.28 4.13
C THR A 327 17.52 25.30 3.82
N LEU A 328 18.67 25.81 3.35
CA LEU A 328 19.85 24.99 3.11
C LEU A 328 20.36 24.39 4.43
N GLU A 329 20.33 25.17 5.50
CA GLU A 329 20.70 24.76 6.85
C GLU A 329 19.82 23.61 7.36
N GLY A 330 18.52 23.63 7.03
CA GLY A 330 17.58 22.56 7.38
C GLY A 330 17.88 21.24 6.67
N LEU A 331 18.61 21.26 5.55
CA LEU A 331 19.05 20.05 4.84
C LEU A 331 20.38 19.52 5.37
N ASN A 332 21.16 20.34 6.09
CA ASN A 332 22.50 19.98 6.52
C ASN A 332 22.48 18.81 7.52
N GLY A 333 23.08 17.69 7.14
CA GLY A 333 23.07 16.47 7.95
C GLY A 333 23.11 15.18 7.15
N ARG A 334 23.12 14.07 7.88
CA ARG A 334 22.91 12.71 7.37
C ARG A 334 21.47 12.28 7.59
N TRP A 335 20.88 11.71 6.56
CA TRP A 335 19.46 11.40 6.45
C TRP A 335 19.27 9.96 5.99
N LYS A 336 18.78 9.08 6.87
CA LYS A 336 18.50 7.68 6.55
C LYS A 336 17.17 7.58 5.81
N LEU A 337 17.16 6.97 4.63
CA LEU A 337 15.94 6.70 3.87
C LEU A 337 15.07 5.72 4.66
N GLN A 338 13.84 6.15 4.95
CA GLN A 338 12.88 5.34 5.67
C GLN A 338 11.86 4.74 4.71
N TRP A 339 11.23 5.56 3.87
CA TRP A 339 10.11 5.16 3.03
C TRP A 339 10.22 5.77 1.63
N THR A 340 9.77 5.05 0.60
CA THR A 340 9.76 5.52 -0.79
C THR A 340 8.63 4.88 -1.60
N THR A 341 8.15 5.57 -2.63
CA THR A 341 7.28 5.01 -3.68
C THR A 341 8.07 4.59 -4.92
N GLY A 342 7.41 3.85 -5.81
CA GLY A 342 7.88 3.66 -7.19
C GLY A 342 7.94 4.95 -8.01
N THR A 343 8.52 4.86 -9.22
CA THR A 343 8.46 5.97 -10.19
C THR A 343 7.05 6.13 -10.75
N ALA A 344 6.67 7.32 -11.19
CA ALA A 344 5.33 7.60 -11.73
C ALA A 344 4.94 6.61 -12.85
N LYS A 345 5.88 6.25 -13.73
CA LYS A 345 5.65 5.26 -14.80
C LYS A 345 5.29 3.87 -14.27
N VAL A 346 5.90 3.46 -13.16
CA VAL A 346 5.62 2.15 -12.53
C VAL A 346 4.31 2.21 -11.76
N SER A 347 4.02 3.33 -11.10
CA SER A 347 2.77 3.53 -10.36
C SER A 347 1.54 3.58 -11.30
N ASP A 348 1.65 4.26 -12.44
CA ASP A 348 0.55 4.38 -13.42
C ASP A 348 0.25 3.06 -14.15
N GLN A 349 1.25 2.19 -14.37
CA GLN A 349 1.06 0.91 -15.08
C GLN A 349 0.37 -0.17 -14.24
N ILE A 350 0.27 0.01 -12.93
CA ILE A 350 -0.18 -1.03 -11.99
C ILE A 350 -1.35 -0.51 -11.12
N ASN A 351 -1.98 0.62 -11.49
CA ASN A 351 -3.03 1.28 -10.69
C ASN A 351 -2.61 1.60 -9.24
N ARG A 352 -1.31 1.86 -9.03
CA ARG A 352 -0.64 1.97 -7.74
C ARG A 352 -0.52 3.43 -7.29
N ARG A 353 -1.63 4.09 -6.96
CA ARG A 353 -1.59 5.42 -6.33
C ARG A 353 -1.59 5.26 -4.81
N GLY A 354 -0.47 5.57 -4.15
CA GLY A 354 -0.30 5.41 -2.70
C GLY A 354 0.64 4.27 -2.27
N ASP A 355 1.24 3.55 -3.22
CA ASP A 355 2.09 2.38 -2.96
C ASP A 355 3.53 2.77 -2.59
N GLY A 356 3.72 3.18 -1.35
CA GLY A 356 5.07 3.23 -0.80
C GLY A 356 5.50 1.92 -0.15
N SER A 357 6.78 1.83 0.18
CA SER A 357 7.23 0.87 1.17
C SER A 357 8.41 1.41 1.97
N TYR A 358 8.53 0.92 3.19
CA TYR A 358 9.73 1.14 3.97
C TYR A 358 10.92 0.46 3.30
N PHE A 359 12.01 1.22 3.14
CA PHE A 359 13.19 0.78 2.42
C PHE A 359 13.92 -0.30 3.23
N PRO A 360 14.21 -1.48 2.65
CA PRO A 360 14.67 -2.66 3.41
C PRO A 360 16.17 -2.66 3.69
N VAL A 361 16.94 -1.86 2.95
CA VAL A 361 18.39 -1.72 3.10
C VAL A 361 18.69 -0.36 3.72
N THR A 362 19.75 -0.23 4.51
CA THR A 362 20.11 1.10 5.02
C THR A 362 20.68 1.93 3.86
N ALA A 363 19.99 3.02 3.54
CA ALA A 363 20.42 4.06 2.62
C ALA A 363 20.54 5.37 3.40
N VAL A 364 21.63 6.10 3.24
CA VAL A 364 21.86 7.40 3.89
C VAL A 364 22.25 8.43 2.85
N GLN A 365 21.53 9.55 2.83
CA GLN A 365 21.83 10.74 2.06
C GLN A 365 22.46 11.76 3.00
N SER A 366 23.68 12.19 2.73
CA SER A 366 24.33 13.27 3.46
C SER A 366 24.34 14.54 2.61
N PHE A 367 23.94 15.66 3.17
CA PHE A 367 24.08 16.98 2.57
C PHE A 367 24.95 17.85 3.46
N ASP A 368 26.07 18.31 2.92
CA ASP A 368 26.95 19.30 3.56
C ASP A 368 26.68 20.67 2.94
N ALA A 369 26.03 21.54 3.71
CA ALA A 369 25.70 22.91 3.31
C ALA A 369 26.94 23.80 3.17
N SER A 370 28.01 23.51 3.90
CA SER A 370 29.22 24.33 3.90
C SER A 370 30.04 24.11 2.63
N SER A 371 30.19 22.85 2.21
CA SER A 371 30.94 22.48 1.01
C SER A 371 30.07 22.31 -0.24
N MET A 372 28.74 22.41 -0.12
CA MET A 372 27.76 22.11 -1.18
C MET A 372 27.95 20.72 -1.79
N ARG A 373 28.23 19.72 -0.94
CA ARG A 373 28.47 18.33 -1.35
C ARG A 373 27.42 17.36 -0.82
N ILE A 374 27.14 16.35 -1.63
CA ILE A 374 26.22 15.27 -1.31
C ILE A 374 26.98 13.94 -1.27
N ARG A 375 26.58 13.06 -0.36
CA ARG A 375 26.94 11.64 -0.35
C ARG A 375 25.70 10.77 -0.34
N ASN A 376 25.57 9.86 -1.29
CA ASN A 376 24.59 8.78 -1.25
C ASN A 376 25.28 7.48 -0.85
N GLY A 377 24.98 6.97 0.35
CA GLY A 377 25.52 5.71 0.88
C GLY A 377 24.48 4.59 0.90
N ILE A 378 24.84 3.40 0.42
CA ILE A 378 24.09 2.15 0.57
C ILE A 378 24.89 1.19 1.46
N TYR A 379 24.26 0.62 2.47
CA TYR A 379 24.89 -0.21 3.49
C TYR A 379 24.22 -1.58 3.53
N ALA A 380 24.92 -2.61 3.07
CA ALA A 380 24.46 -4.00 3.00
C ALA A 380 25.47 -4.92 3.68
N GLY A 381 25.26 -5.20 4.96
CA GLY A 381 26.17 -5.99 5.77
C GLY A 381 27.57 -5.36 5.83
N PRO A 382 28.65 -6.09 5.46
CA PRO A 382 29.99 -5.51 5.45
C PRO A 382 30.21 -4.55 4.27
N ILE A 383 29.37 -4.58 3.24
CA ILE A 383 29.57 -3.78 2.03
C ILE A 383 28.95 -2.39 2.22
N LYS A 384 29.73 -1.34 2.00
CA LYS A 384 29.25 0.05 1.91
C LYS A 384 29.63 0.63 0.56
N PHE A 385 28.68 1.23 -0.12
CA PHE A 385 28.90 1.87 -1.41
C PHE A 385 28.48 3.34 -1.34
N PHE A 386 29.34 4.22 -1.83
CA PHE A 386 29.16 5.66 -1.76
C PHE A 386 29.23 6.29 -3.14
N PHE A 387 28.33 7.24 -3.38
CA PHE A 387 28.45 8.19 -4.48
C PHE A 387 28.55 9.59 -3.91
N ASP A 388 29.63 10.28 -4.22
CA ASP A 388 29.92 11.62 -3.76
C ASP A 388 29.93 12.60 -4.94
N GLY A 389 29.52 13.84 -4.68
CA GLY A 389 29.60 14.90 -5.68
C GLY A 389 28.99 16.21 -5.21
N PRO A 390 28.97 17.22 -6.08
CA PRO A 390 28.41 18.52 -5.76
C PRO A 390 26.88 18.54 -5.91
N PHE A 391 26.22 19.45 -5.19
CA PHE A 391 24.82 19.78 -5.40
C PHE A 391 24.60 21.30 -5.49
N LYS A 392 23.47 21.69 -6.07
CA LYS A 392 22.93 23.06 -6.06
C LYS A 392 21.55 23.04 -5.44
N PHE A 393 21.24 24.06 -4.66
CA PHE A 393 19.93 24.22 -4.03
C PHE A 393 19.40 25.63 -4.26
N ASN A 394 18.13 25.75 -4.66
CA ASN A 394 17.48 27.03 -4.93
C ASN A 394 16.29 27.33 -4.00
N GLY A 395 16.24 26.70 -2.83
CA GLY A 395 15.13 26.81 -1.88
C GLY A 395 14.02 25.77 -2.08
N LYS A 396 13.99 25.07 -3.22
CA LYS A 396 12.97 24.05 -3.50
C LYS A 396 13.50 22.82 -4.22
N LEU A 397 14.41 23.04 -5.17
CA LEU A 397 15.00 22.00 -5.98
C LEU A 397 16.46 21.82 -5.57
N LEU A 398 16.81 20.60 -5.15
CA LEU A 398 18.17 20.16 -4.93
C LEU A 398 18.59 19.31 -6.13
N GLU A 399 19.48 19.84 -6.96
CA GLU A 399 20.03 19.19 -8.15
C GLU A 399 21.46 18.75 -7.86
N PHE A 400 21.84 17.54 -8.28
CA PHE A 400 23.17 16.99 -7.96
C PHE A 400 23.74 16.18 -9.10
N THR A 401 25.05 15.93 -9.03
CA THR A 401 25.75 14.96 -9.87
C THR A 401 26.78 14.21 -9.01
N PHE A 402 27.25 13.06 -9.49
CA PHE A 402 28.29 12.30 -8.81
C PHE A 402 29.56 12.31 -9.64
N ASN A 403 30.67 12.63 -8.99
CA ASN A 403 32.01 12.67 -9.57
C ASN A 403 33.00 11.74 -8.85
N LYS A 404 32.59 11.08 -7.77
CA LYS A 404 33.41 10.12 -7.03
C LYS A 404 32.54 8.95 -6.58
N VAL A 405 33.04 7.74 -6.75
CA VAL A 405 32.42 6.50 -6.26
C VAL A 405 33.37 5.82 -5.29
N SER A 406 32.86 5.27 -4.19
CA SER A 406 33.70 4.59 -3.21
C SER A 406 33.08 3.29 -2.70
N LEU A 407 33.92 2.29 -2.45
CA LEU A 407 33.53 0.97 -1.91
C LEU A 407 34.30 0.72 -0.61
N ALA A 408 33.61 0.29 0.44
CA ALA A 408 34.21 -0.21 1.66
C ALA A 408 33.71 -1.63 1.97
N LEU A 409 34.57 -2.45 2.58
CA LEU A 409 34.27 -3.80 3.01
C LEU A 409 34.67 -3.98 4.49
N GLY A 410 33.67 -3.92 5.37
CA GLY A 410 33.86 -3.96 6.81
C GLY A 410 34.71 -2.76 7.30
N PRO A 411 35.83 -3.00 7.98
CA PRO A 411 36.76 -1.95 8.39
C PRO A 411 37.72 -1.51 7.27
N LEU A 412 37.73 -2.18 6.11
CA LEU A 412 38.64 -1.88 5.00
C LEU A 412 38.02 -0.87 4.03
N GLY A 413 38.85 0.04 3.51
CA GLY A 413 38.42 1.15 2.64
C GLY A 413 37.98 2.40 3.43
N PRO A 414 37.20 3.31 2.83
CA PRO A 414 36.70 3.26 1.46
C PRO A 414 37.80 3.47 0.42
N TRP A 415 37.82 2.65 -0.64
CA TRP A 415 38.60 2.92 -1.84
C TRP A 415 37.75 3.74 -2.80
N SER A 416 38.30 4.84 -3.30
CA SER A 416 37.59 5.79 -4.15
C SER A 416 38.13 5.81 -5.57
N TYR A 417 37.25 6.07 -6.52
CA TYR A 417 37.57 6.32 -7.91
C TYR A 417 36.77 7.53 -8.41
N ASP A 418 37.46 8.47 -9.06
CA ASP A 418 36.80 9.62 -9.65
C ASP A 418 36.13 9.22 -10.97
N ILE A 419 34.86 9.60 -11.12
CA ILE A 419 34.06 9.34 -12.31
C ILE A 419 33.80 10.64 -13.05
N ASP A 420 33.80 10.58 -14.38
CA ASP A 420 33.42 11.72 -15.20
C ASP A 420 31.92 12.01 -15.04
N ALA A 421 31.60 13.07 -14.32
CA ALA A 421 30.23 13.58 -14.15
C ALA A 421 29.64 14.11 -15.48
N GLY A 422 30.47 14.29 -16.51
CA GLY A 422 30.18 15.00 -17.73
C GLY A 422 29.93 16.49 -17.49
N ASP A 423 29.59 17.23 -18.54
CA ASP A 423 29.23 18.64 -18.43
C ASP A 423 27.87 18.80 -17.72
N TRP A 424 27.93 19.23 -16.45
CA TRP A 424 26.76 19.46 -15.59
C TRP A 424 25.85 20.57 -16.15
N GLU A 425 26.44 21.64 -16.73
CA GLU A 425 25.70 22.78 -17.28
C GLU A 425 25.04 22.44 -18.63
N ALA A 426 25.69 21.61 -19.46
CA ALA A 426 25.12 21.16 -20.72
C ALA A 426 23.92 20.19 -20.57
N LYS A 427 23.66 19.67 -19.36
CA LYS A 427 22.59 18.69 -19.06
C LYS A 427 21.33 19.32 -18.47
N LYS A 428 20.95 20.53 -18.90
CA LYS A 428 19.74 21.23 -18.39
C LYS A 428 18.48 20.34 -18.44
N GLY A 429 17.88 20.06 -17.28
CA GLY A 429 16.70 19.20 -17.13
C GLY A 429 16.97 17.68 -17.19
N LYS A 430 18.23 17.26 -17.33
CA LYS A 430 18.64 15.85 -17.37
C LYS A 430 19.33 15.37 -16.09
N ASN A 431 19.71 16.27 -15.19
CA ASN A 431 20.37 15.88 -13.94
C ASN A 431 19.36 15.29 -12.94
N PRO A 432 19.82 14.41 -12.03
CA PRO A 432 19.01 13.96 -10.92
C PRO A 432 18.73 15.12 -9.96
N PHE A 433 17.53 15.11 -9.40
CA PHE A 433 17.09 16.13 -8.45
C PHE A 433 16.12 15.57 -7.42
N PHE A 434 16.02 16.28 -6.31
CA PHE A 434 14.94 16.22 -5.34
C PHE A 434 14.21 17.56 -5.30
N LYS A 435 12.90 17.53 -5.50
CA LYS A 435 12.01 18.64 -5.16
C LYS A 435 11.65 18.46 -3.68
N ILE A 436 12.28 19.24 -2.81
CA ILE A 436 12.04 19.16 -1.37
C ILE A 436 10.61 19.64 -1.10
N VAL A 437 9.85 18.78 -0.42
CA VAL A 437 8.46 19.02 -0.04
C VAL A 437 8.40 19.58 1.38
N HIS A 438 9.18 19.01 2.28
CA HIS A 438 9.30 19.40 3.68
C HIS A 438 10.69 19.03 4.20
N ALA A 439 11.26 19.85 5.07
CA ALA A 439 12.49 19.55 5.79
C ALA A 439 12.43 20.24 7.16
N ASP A 440 12.73 19.50 8.23
CA ASP A 440 12.93 20.03 9.57
C ASP A 440 14.05 19.27 10.28
N GLY A 441 14.27 19.50 11.58
CA GLY A 441 15.34 18.85 12.34
C GLY A 441 15.22 17.31 12.44
N ASP A 442 14.06 16.73 12.12
CA ASP A 442 13.77 15.32 12.30
C ASP A 442 13.68 14.57 10.96
N VAL A 443 13.03 15.16 9.95
CA VAL A 443 12.73 14.49 8.68
C VAL A 443 12.89 15.38 7.45
N ILE A 444 13.21 14.73 6.32
CA ILE A 444 13.09 15.30 4.97
C ILE A 444 12.06 14.49 4.20
N ALA A 445 11.15 15.17 3.50
CA ALA A 445 10.29 14.58 2.49
C ALA A 445 10.54 15.26 1.14
N ALA A 446 10.67 14.47 0.07
CA ALA A 446 10.93 15.02 -1.27
C ALA A 446 10.34 14.16 -2.38
N ARG A 447 10.16 14.80 -3.55
CA ARG A 447 9.83 14.12 -4.80
C ARG A 447 11.07 14.04 -5.69
N GLY A 448 11.46 12.83 -6.07
CA GLY A 448 12.55 12.60 -7.00
C GLY A 448 12.15 12.89 -8.46
N ARG A 449 13.15 12.99 -9.34
CA ARG A 449 12.92 13.21 -10.79
C ARG A 449 11.98 12.20 -11.45
N GLY A 450 12.02 10.94 -11.04
CA GLY A 450 11.13 9.89 -11.55
C GLY A 450 9.67 10.02 -11.09
N GLY A 451 9.34 11.06 -10.33
CA GLY A 451 8.01 11.30 -9.77
C GLY A 451 7.76 10.56 -8.46
N GLY A 452 8.63 9.65 -8.02
CA GLY A 452 8.49 8.97 -6.74
C GLY A 452 8.67 9.91 -5.54
N LEU A 453 7.97 9.61 -4.44
CA LEU A 453 8.11 10.29 -3.15
C LEU A 453 9.05 9.50 -2.25
N ALA A 454 9.77 10.20 -1.39
CA ALA A 454 10.63 9.60 -0.38
C ALA A 454 10.65 10.42 0.92
N LEU A 455 10.85 9.71 2.02
CA LEU A 455 10.93 10.23 3.39
C LEU A 455 12.21 9.71 4.06
N TRP A 456 12.96 10.63 4.66
CA TRP A 456 14.19 10.36 5.39
C TRP A 456 14.09 10.84 6.83
N LYS A 457 14.82 10.17 7.74
CA LYS A 457 15.03 10.57 9.14
C LYS A 457 16.45 11.08 9.34
N ARG A 458 16.65 12.15 10.11
CA ARG A 458 17.99 12.62 10.52
C ARG A 458 18.70 11.56 11.38
N VAL A 459 19.97 11.30 11.08
CA VAL A 459 20.81 10.32 11.80
C VAL A 459 22.17 10.90 12.24
N GLY A 460 22.45 12.16 11.95
CA GLY A 460 23.60 12.87 12.51
C GLY A 460 24.10 14.00 11.63
N GLU A 461 25.29 14.49 11.97
CA GLU A 461 26.01 15.51 11.21
C GLU A 461 26.44 15.03 9.82
N PRO A 462 26.63 15.95 8.86
CA PRO A 462 27.01 15.59 7.50
C PRO A 462 28.35 14.84 7.45
N GLU A 463 28.43 13.90 6.51
CA GLU A 463 29.62 13.12 6.19
C GLU A 463 29.72 13.03 4.66
N VAL A 464 30.72 13.68 4.09
CA VAL A 464 31.01 13.66 2.65
C VAL A 464 32.47 13.26 2.44
N ALA A 465 32.82 12.79 1.23
CA ALA A 465 34.22 12.58 0.90
C ALA A 465 34.98 13.91 1.02
N THR A 466 36.09 13.89 1.76
CA THR A 466 37.11 14.93 1.64
C THR A 466 37.64 14.94 0.21
N GLU A 467 38.02 16.12 -0.29
CA GLU A 467 38.61 16.24 -1.63
C GLU A 467 39.84 15.38 -1.79
#